data_AF-A0A523CY94-F1
#
_entry.id   AF-A0A523CY94-F1
#
_cell.length_a   1.000
_cell.length_b   1.000
_cell.length_c   1.000
_cell.angle_alpha   90.00
_cell.angle_beta   90.00
_cell.angle_gamma   90.00
#
_symmetry.space_group_name_H-M   'P 1'
#
loop_
_entity.id
_entity.type
_entity.pdbx_description
1 polymer ?
#
loop_
_entity_poly.entity_id
_entity_poly.type
_entity_poly.pdbx_seq_one_letter_code
_entity_poly.pdbx_strand_id
1 'polypeptide(L)'
;MTVTKYSDQEKEEIIRDYFGPPGTEENPRCPTCGEVLRLDGLHDSGSGQFRLEVSCPDCKASFNWQQNYLQQPWQDLHLQYFVERYTIHEPIRCPLDDCYIIYTEFTNRIVEFRCPYCNHRGKAQIENRK
;
A
#
# COMPACT_ATOMS: atom_id res chain seq x y z
N MET A 1 3.29 5.37 -33.33
CA MET A 1 2.46 4.44 -32.55
C MET A 1 2.17 5.09 -31.21
N THR A 2 0.90 5.12 -30.87
CA THR A 2 0.24 6.02 -29.91
C THR A 2 0.74 5.81 -28.49
N VAL A 3 1.39 6.83 -27.93
CA VAL A 3 1.59 6.99 -26.49
C VAL A 3 0.20 7.24 -25.90
N THR A 4 -0.44 6.21 -25.35
CA THR A 4 -1.63 6.38 -24.51
C THR A 4 -1.19 7.10 -23.23
N LYS A 5 -1.11 8.43 -23.31
CA LYS A 5 -0.96 9.29 -22.15
C LYS A 5 -2.25 9.18 -21.37
N TYR A 6 -2.20 8.47 -20.24
CA TYR A 6 -3.22 8.56 -19.22
C TYR A 6 -3.53 10.02 -18.87
N SER A 7 -4.82 10.30 -18.68
CA SER A 7 -5.33 11.59 -18.22
C SER A 7 -4.85 11.89 -16.80
N ASP A 8 -4.82 13.18 -16.44
CA ASP A 8 -4.45 13.57 -15.07
C ASP A 8 -5.45 13.02 -14.03
N GLN A 9 -6.71 12.82 -14.44
CA GLN A 9 -7.72 12.14 -13.62
C GLN A 9 -7.35 10.68 -13.31
N GLU A 10 -6.88 9.92 -14.29
CA GLU A 10 -6.43 8.54 -14.06
C GLU A 10 -5.22 8.50 -13.11
N LYS A 11 -4.29 9.44 -13.24
CA LYS A 11 -3.14 9.54 -12.31
C LYS A 11 -3.59 9.81 -10.88
N GLU A 12 -4.56 10.71 -10.70
CA GLU A 12 -5.13 11.02 -9.39
C GLU A 12 -5.86 9.82 -8.78
N GLU A 13 -6.62 9.07 -9.58
CA GLU A 13 -7.30 7.86 -9.11
C GLU A 13 -6.32 6.79 -8.61
N ILE A 14 -5.17 6.68 -9.26
CA ILE A 14 -4.10 5.75 -8.92
C ILE A 14 -3.37 6.16 -7.65
N ILE A 15 -3.01 7.44 -7.55
CA ILE A 15 -2.43 8.00 -6.33
C ILE A 15 -3.40 7.82 -5.18
N ARG A 16 -4.70 8.09 -5.38
CA ARG A 16 -5.76 7.89 -4.39
C ARG A 16 -5.93 6.42 -4.01
N ASP A 17 -5.81 5.49 -4.95
CA ASP A 17 -5.87 4.06 -4.66
C ASP A 17 -4.70 3.63 -3.78
N TYR A 18 -3.52 4.27 -3.86
CA TYR A 18 -2.38 3.95 -3.01
C TYR A 18 -2.34 4.73 -1.69
N PHE A 19 -2.53 6.05 -1.73
CA PHE A 19 -2.41 6.94 -0.57
C PHE A 19 -3.72 7.11 0.21
N GLY A 20 -4.84 6.64 -0.33
CA GLY A 20 -6.15 6.98 0.21
C GLY A 20 -6.64 8.37 -0.24
N PRO A 21 -7.84 8.79 0.19
CA PRO A 21 -8.38 10.11 -0.12
C PRO A 21 -7.52 11.24 0.49
N PRO A 22 -7.35 12.38 -0.21
CA PRO A 22 -6.55 13.48 0.29
C PRO A 22 -7.15 14.09 1.56
N GLY A 23 -6.29 14.39 2.54
CA GLY A 23 -6.65 15.11 3.76
C GLY A 23 -7.09 14.25 4.95
N THR A 24 -7.03 12.92 4.85
CA THR A 24 -7.47 12.05 5.96
C THR A 24 -6.38 11.71 7.01
N GLU A 25 -5.14 12.18 6.87
CA GLU A 25 -3.97 11.73 7.68
C GLU A 25 -3.66 10.21 7.53
N GLU A 26 -4.39 9.49 6.68
CA GLU A 26 -4.33 8.03 6.49
C GLU A 26 -3.23 7.60 5.50
N ASN A 27 -2.17 8.41 5.35
CA ASN A 27 -1.12 8.12 4.39
C ASN A 27 -0.41 6.80 4.74
N PRO A 28 -0.01 5.98 3.75
CA PRO A 28 0.69 4.72 3.95
C PRO A 28 1.91 4.91 4.84
N ARG A 29 2.07 4.07 5.86
CA ARG A 29 3.23 4.10 6.76
C ARG A 29 4.32 3.18 6.26
N CYS A 30 5.55 3.59 6.49
CA CYS A 30 6.71 2.80 6.16
C CYS A 30 6.80 1.58 7.09
N PRO A 31 7.01 0.38 6.53
CA PRO A 31 7.06 -0.84 7.31
C PRO A 31 8.29 -0.95 8.22
N THR A 32 9.33 -0.15 7.98
CA THR A 32 10.58 -0.17 8.76
C THR A 32 10.57 0.83 9.90
N CYS A 33 10.09 2.05 9.64
CA CYS A 33 10.22 3.21 10.53
C CYS A 33 8.86 3.61 11.16
N GLY A 34 7.73 3.14 10.62
CA GLY A 34 6.38 3.58 11.02
C GLY A 34 5.98 4.97 10.52
N GLU A 35 6.92 5.67 9.88
CA GLU A 35 6.75 7.04 9.39
C GLU A 35 5.94 7.11 8.09
N VAL A 36 5.26 8.23 7.86
CA VAL A 36 4.44 8.43 6.66
C VAL A 36 5.31 8.41 5.39
N LEU A 37 4.94 7.56 4.44
CA LEU A 37 5.56 7.48 3.12
C LEU A 37 5.23 8.72 2.29
N ARG A 38 6.17 9.13 1.45
CA ARG A 38 6.03 10.25 0.51
C ARG A 38 6.05 9.74 -0.91
N LEU A 39 5.22 10.34 -1.77
CA LEU A 39 5.28 10.12 -3.20
C LEU A 39 6.50 10.83 -3.78
N ASP A 40 7.41 10.07 -4.37
CA ASP A 40 8.58 10.60 -5.06
C ASP A 40 8.34 10.73 -6.56
N GLY A 41 7.56 9.82 -7.14
CA GLY A 41 7.31 9.82 -8.57
C GLY A 41 6.17 8.91 -9.02
N LEU A 42 5.58 9.26 -10.16
CA LEU A 42 4.63 8.42 -10.88
C LEU A 42 5.19 8.18 -12.28
N HIS A 43 5.43 6.92 -12.60
CA HIS A 43 6.03 6.50 -13.86
C HIS A 43 5.03 5.67 -14.67
N ASP A 44 4.95 5.96 -15.97
CA ASP A 44 4.17 5.19 -16.93
C ASP A 44 5.11 4.28 -17.73
N SER A 45 4.91 2.96 -17.67
CA SER A 45 5.74 2.01 -18.42
C SER A 45 5.37 1.91 -19.90
N GLY A 46 4.35 2.64 -20.37
CA GLY A 46 3.88 2.64 -21.76
C GLY A 46 3.10 1.38 -22.16
N SER A 47 3.04 0.36 -21.29
CA SER A 47 2.27 -0.88 -21.44
C SER A 47 0.91 -0.82 -20.77
N GLY A 48 0.45 0.37 -20.38
CA GLY A 48 -0.74 0.53 -19.58
C GLY A 48 -0.53 0.09 -18.12
N GLN A 49 0.67 0.29 -17.56
CA GLN A 49 0.95 0.04 -16.16
C GLN A 49 1.62 1.25 -15.53
N PHE A 50 1.01 1.75 -14.45
CA PHE A 50 1.62 2.78 -13.63
C PHE A 50 2.45 2.18 -12.53
N ARG A 51 3.57 2.85 -12.24
CA ARG A 51 4.43 2.60 -11.10
C ARG A 51 4.51 3.86 -10.24
N LEU A 52 4.03 3.76 -9.00
CA LEU A 52 4.30 4.76 -7.97
C LEU A 52 5.64 4.44 -7.32
N GLU A 53 6.47 5.47 -7.16
CA GLU A 53 7.70 5.43 -6.40
C GLU A 53 7.50 6.23 -5.12
N VAL A 54 7.75 5.60 -3.97
CA VAL A 54 7.54 6.22 -2.66
C VAL A 54 8.72 5.97 -1.73
N SER A 55 8.96 6.87 -0.77
CA SER A 55 10.04 6.74 0.20
C SER A 55 9.62 7.04 1.64
N CYS A 56 10.30 6.41 2.63
CA CYS A 56 10.28 6.85 4.03
C CYS A 56 11.31 7.99 4.18
N PRO A 57 10.89 9.19 4.60
CA PRO A 57 11.82 10.30 4.82
C PRO A 57 12.81 10.03 5.96
N ASP A 58 12.45 9.17 6.92
CA ASP A 58 13.26 8.85 8.09
C ASP A 58 14.31 7.77 7.79
N CYS A 59 13.88 6.53 7.50
CA CYS A 59 14.81 5.42 7.24
C CYS A 59 15.35 5.35 5.80
N LYS A 60 14.92 6.26 4.91
CA LYS A 60 15.36 6.35 3.49
C LYS A 60 15.06 5.09 2.67
N ALA A 61 14.15 4.24 3.12
CA ALA A 61 13.68 3.10 2.35
C ALA A 61 12.81 3.58 1.17
N SER A 62 13.00 2.98 0.00
CA SER A 62 12.24 3.28 -1.22
C SER A 62 11.44 2.06 -1.67
N PHE A 63 10.21 2.28 -2.10
CA PHE A 63 9.26 1.26 -2.51
C PHE A 63 8.68 1.60 -3.87
N ASN A 64 8.31 0.58 -4.61
CA ASN A 64 7.65 0.72 -5.89
C ASN A 64 6.34 -0.05 -5.86
N TRP A 65 5.26 0.61 -6.24
CA TRP A 65 3.93 0.02 -6.30
C TRP A 65 3.38 0.09 -7.71
N GLN A 66 2.65 -0.92 -8.15
CA GLN A 66 2.04 -0.97 -9.48
C GLN A 66 0.55 -1.32 -9.39
N GLN A 67 -0.30 -0.80 -10.27
CA GLN A 67 -1.76 -0.99 -10.16
C GLN A 67 -2.27 -2.34 -10.74
N ASN A 68 -1.58 -2.93 -11.72
CA ASN A 68 -2.16 -3.91 -12.65
C ASN A 68 -1.74 -5.37 -12.48
N TYR A 69 -1.34 -5.81 -11.27
CA TYR A 69 -1.35 -7.24 -10.97
C TYR A 69 -2.73 -7.62 -10.42
N LEU A 70 -3.35 -8.65 -11.02
CA LEU A 70 -4.61 -9.26 -10.58
C LEU A 70 -4.67 -9.28 -9.05
N GLN A 71 -5.54 -8.45 -8.48
CA GLN A 71 -5.67 -8.31 -7.05
C GLN A 71 -6.29 -9.59 -6.51
N GLN A 72 -5.48 -10.43 -5.89
CA GLN A 72 -5.98 -11.60 -5.17
C GLN A 72 -6.15 -11.25 -3.69
N PRO A 73 -7.32 -11.53 -3.10
CA PRO A 73 -7.52 -11.28 -1.68
C PRO A 73 -6.62 -12.20 -0.86
N TRP A 74 -6.13 -11.68 0.25
CA TRP A 74 -5.46 -12.52 1.25
C TRP A 74 -6.45 -13.48 1.91
N GLN A 75 -6.00 -14.71 2.18
CA GLN A 75 -6.71 -15.65 3.04
C GLN A 75 -6.80 -15.14 4.49
N ASP A 76 -7.82 -15.59 5.23
CA ASP A 76 -8.10 -15.16 6.61
C ASP A 76 -6.91 -15.35 7.55
N LEU A 77 -6.17 -16.46 7.43
CA LEU A 77 -4.99 -16.72 8.26
C LEU A 77 -3.89 -15.67 8.06
N HIS A 78 -3.69 -15.21 6.83
CA HIS A 78 -2.73 -14.14 6.56
C HIS A 78 -3.18 -12.82 7.21
N LEU A 79 -4.48 -12.53 7.16
CA LEU A 79 -5.05 -11.33 7.79
C LEU A 79 -4.89 -11.34 9.31
N GLN A 80 -5.09 -12.49 9.96
CA GLN A 80 -4.85 -12.64 11.41
C GLN A 80 -3.39 -12.33 11.76
N TYR A 81 -2.44 -12.92 11.03
CA TYR A 81 -1.01 -12.62 11.20
C TYR A 81 -0.72 -11.12 11.00
N PHE A 82 -1.28 -10.49 9.95
CA PHE A 82 -1.07 -9.06 9.71
C PHE A 82 -1.59 -8.20 10.85
N VAL A 83 -2.79 -8.50 11.37
CA VAL A 83 -3.37 -7.78 12.52
C VAL A 83 -2.51 -7.95 13.77
N GLU A 84 -2.02 -9.16 14.06
CA GLU A 84 -1.15 -9.41 15.22
C GLU A 84 0.11 -8.56 15.16
N ARG A 85 0.81 -8.58 14.01
CA ARG A 85 2.05 -7.83 13.78
C ARG A 85 1.82 -6.32 13.81
N TYR A 86 0.74 -5.86 13.17
CA TYR A 86 0.28 -4.48 13.20
C TYR A 86 0.05 -3.99 14.64
N THR A 87 -0.62 -4.79 15.46
CA THR A 87 -0.97 -4.43 16.84
C THR A 87 0.25 -4.28 17.75
N ILE A 88 1.33 -5.02 17.47
CA ILE A 88 2.60 -4.92 18.22
C ILE A 88 3.60 -3.98 17.55
N HIS A 89 3.17 -3.23 16.53
CA HIS A 89 4.00 -2.31 15.74
C HIS A 89 5.26 -2.95 15.15
N GLU A 90 5.19 -4.23 14.79
CA GLU A 90 6.28 -4.92 14.12
C GLU A 90 6.10 -4.95 12.60
N PRO A 91 7.20 -5.02 11.82
CA PRO A 91 7.12 -5.16 10.38
C PRO A 91 6.34 -6.41 9.98
N ILE A 92 5.55 -6.28 8.92
CA ILE A 92 4.69 -7.33 8.38
C ILE A 92 5.31 -7.84 7.09
N ARG A 93 5.54 -9.15 6.98
CA ARG A 93 6.09 -9.79 5.78
C ARG A 93 4.98 -10.43 4.95
N CYS A 94 5.08 -10.29 3.64
CA CYS A 94 4.20 -10.91 2.67
C CYS A 94 4.46 -12.41 2.63
N PRO A 95 3.44 -13.26 2.82
CA PRO A 95 3.60 -14.71 2.80
C PRO A 95 4.04 -15.29 1.45
N LEU A 96 3.87 -14.54 0.35
CA LEU A 96 4.11 -15.03 -1.01
C LEU A 96 5.45 -14.60 -1.59
N ASP A 97 5.80 -13.32 -1.40
CA ASP A 97 7.00 -12.72 -2.03
C ASP A 97 8.07 -12.33 -1.00
N ASP A 98 7.86 -12.63 0.29
CA ASP A 98 8.70 -12.17 1.40
C ASP A 98 8.97 -10.65 1.35
N CYS A 99 8.03 -9.92 0.76
CA CYS A 99 8.00 -8.47 0.65
C CYS A 99 7.57 -7.84 1.98
N TYR A 100 7.82 -6.55 2.21
CA TYR A 100 7.15 -5.86 3.32
C TYR A 100 5.74 -5.42 2.92
N ILE A 101 4.76 -5.77 3.76
CA ILE A 101 3.37 -5.32 3.63
C ILE A 101 3.27 -3.88 4.14
N ILE A 102 2.63 -3.03 3.34
CA ILE A 102 2.19 -1.69 3.77
C ILE A 102 0.75 -1.77 4.27
N TYR A 103 0.35 -0.81 5.08
CA TYR A 103 -1.02 -0.70 5.55
C TYR A 103 -1.53 0.74 5.58
N THR A 104 -2.84 0.86 5.42
CA THR A 104 -3.61 2.09 5.51
C THR A 104 -4.69 1.90 6.57
N GLU A 105 -4.71 2.77 7.56
CA GLU A 105 -5.75 2.76 8.61
C GLU A 105 -6.89 3.67 8.19
N PHE A 106 -8.14 3.23 8.39
CA PHE A 106 -9.33 4.02 8.12
C PHE A 106 -10.04 4.41 9.43
N THR A 107 -10.74 5.55 9.42
CA THR A 107 -11.54 6.09 10.55
C THR A 107 -12.40 5.08 11.35
N ASN A 108 -12.83 3.97 10.74
CA ASN A 108 -13.60 2.90 11.39
C ASN A 108 -12.75 1.76 11.98
N ARG A 109 -11.45 2.00 12.25
CA ARG A 109 -10.48 0.95 12.67
C ARG A 109 -10.40 -0.20 11.68
N ILE A 110 -10.65 0.09 10.41
CA ILE A 110 -10.40 -0.85 9.34
C ILE A 110 -8.97 -0.60 8.90
N VAL A 111 -8.16 -1.64 8.86
CA VAL A 111 -6.80 -1.56 8.32
C VAL A 111 -6.79 -2.34 7.02
N GLU A 112 -6.43 -1.67 5.93
CA GLU A 112 -6.16 -2.32 4.65
C GLU A 112 -4.67 -2.63 4.57
N PHE A 113 -4.35 -3.91 4.44
CA PHE A 113 -3.02 -4.43 4.18
C PHE A 113 -2.81 -4.64 2.70
N ARG A 114 -1.64 -4.28 2.19
CA ARG A 114 -1.26 -4.41 0.77
C ARG A 114 0.20 -4.82 0.64
N CYS A 115 0.51 -5.84 -0.15
CA CYS A 115 1.90 -6.03 -0.61
C CYS A 115 2.11 -5.16 -1.85
N PRO A 116 3.13 -4.29 -1.87
CA PRO A 116 3.41 -3.46 -3.05
C PRO A 116 3.99 -4.24 -4.23
N TYR A 117 4.39 -5.51 -4.02
CA TYR A 117 5.00 -6.38 -5.03
C TYR A 117 3.99 -7.37 -5.64
N CYS A 118 3.40 -8.27 -4.85
CA CYS A 118 2.39 -9.23 -5.36
C CYS A 118 0.99 -8.64 -5.53
N ASN A 119 0.76 -7.38 -5.13
CA ASN A 119 -0.54 -6.69 -5.18
C ASN A 119 -1.72 -7.37 -4.47
N HIS A 120 -1.44 -8.35 -3.61
CA HIS A 120 -2.47 -8.91 -2.75
C HIS A 120 -2.89 -7.88 -1.71
N ARG A 121 -4.19 -7.86 -1.43
CA ARG A 121 -4.81 -6.94 -0.49
C ARG A 121 -5.71 -7.69 0.48
N GLY A 122 -5.88 -7.12 1.65
CA GLY A 122 -6.84 -7.63 2.62
C GLY A 122 -7.22 -6.54 3.60
N LYS A 123 -8.47 -6.56 4.04
CA LYS A 123 -8.97 -5.63 5.05
C LYS A 123 -9.25 -6.39 6.32
N ALA A 124 -8.84 -5.84 7.45
CA ALA A 124 -9.21 -6.36 8.75
C ALA A 124 -9.80 -5.24 9.60
N GLN A 125 -10.81 -5.58 10.40
CA GLN A 125 -11.34 -4.68 11.42
C GLN A 125 -10.56 -4.94 12.72
N ILE A 126 -9.99 -3.89 13.30
CA ILE A 126 -9.23 -3.97 14.55
C ILE A 126 -10.24 -3.87 15.70
N GLU A 127 -10.49 -5.00 16.35
CA GLU A 127 -11.27 -5.03 17.59
C GLU A 127 -10.44 -4.44 18.74
N ASN A 128 -11.07 -3.61 19.58
CA ASN A 128 -10.45 -3.17 20.82
C ASN A 128 -10.19 -4.39 21.70
N ARG A 129 -8.93 -4.76 21.91
CA ARG A 129 -8.58 -5.58 23.08
C ARG A 129 -8.83 -4.71 24.31
N LYS A 130 -9.82 -5.12 25.12
CA LYS A 130 -10.05 -4.63 26.47
C LYS A 130 -8.83 -4.86 27.36
#